data_AF-A0A5J4KWF6-F1
#
_entry.id   AF-A0A5J4KWF6-F1
#
_cell.length_a   1.000
_cell.length_b   1.000
_cell.length_c   1.000
_cell.angle_alpha   90.00
_cell.angle_beta   90.00
_cell.angle_gamma   90.00
#
_symmetry.space_group_name_H-M   'P 1'
#
loop_
_entity.id
_entity.type
_entity.pdbx_description
1 polymer ?
#
loop_
_entity_poly.entity_id
_entity_poly.type
_entity_poly.pdbx_seq_one_letter_code
_entity_poly.pdbx_strand_id
1 'polypeptide(L)'
;MKVNYDNLYSGIGVEYRIIGDLFLLGYEAFKMPADFGFDIIASNQKAITLQGDQQEKRKLIQVKSRKFNINHYANIKKSGAGVRKEITLDFGIQKDVFNRIKNTPNTYLVCCFIEESGDGTFSFPCYFWLSGEHLNFLQQQKHKTFIFEDNKQFFSKQH
;
A
#
# COMPACT_ATOMS: atom_id res chain seq x y z
N MET A 1 1.62 23.28 13.11
CA MET A 1 2.14 22.01 12.57
C MET A 1 2.69 22.32 11.18
N LYS A 2 4.00 22.23 10.93
CA LYS A 2 4.56 22.49 9.57
C LYS A 2 4.12 21.34 8.65
N VAL A 3 3.36 21.66 7.61
CA VAL A 3 3.02 20.68 6.57
C VAL A 3 4.31 20.29 5.86
N ASN A 4 4.69 19.03 5.93
CA ASN A 4 5.82 18.51 5.18
C ASN A 4 5.36 18.28 3.73
N TYR A 5 5.55 19.28 2.88
CA TYR A 5 5.11 19.28 1.48
C TYR A 5 5.69 18.11 0.68
N ASP A 6 6.92 17.68 0.98
CA ASP A 6 7.57 16.57 0.28
C ASP A 6 6.85 15.23 0.52
N ASN A 7 6.27 15.06 1.72
CA ASN A 7 5.46 13.89 2.04
C ASN A 7 4.07 14.00 1.42
N LEU A 8 3.48 15.20 1.36
CA LEU A 8 2.16 15.44 0.78
C LEU A 8 2.11 15.08 -0.71
N TYR A 9 3.01 15.63 -1.51
CA TYR A 9 3.02 15.38 -2.96
C TYR A 9 3.36 13.93 -3.29
N SER A 10 4.23 13.30 -2.50
CA SER A 10 4.53 11.88 -2.68
C SER A 10 3.36 10.97 -2.35
N GLY A 11 2.55 11.30 -1.33
CA GLY A 11 1.30 10.61 -1.02
C GLY A 11 0.34 10.69 -2.20
N ILE A 12 0.11 11.89 -2.72
CA ILE A 12 -0.76 12.12 -3.88
C ILE A 12 -0.27 11.33 -5.11
N GLY A 13 1.03 11.35 -5.41
CA GLY A 13 1.61 10.62 -6.54
C GLY A 13 1.37 9.11 -6.44
N VAL A 14 1.54 8.53 -5.25
CA VAL A 14 1.26 7.10 -5.01
C VAL A 14 -0.21 6.79 -5.20
N GLU A 15 -1.12 7.64 -4.71
CA GLU A 15 -2.56 7.42 -4.88
C GLU A 15 -2.95 7.34 -6.37
N TYR A 16 -2.43 8.25 -7.19
CA TYR A 16 -2.65 8.19 -8.65
C TYR A 16 -2.01 6.97 -9.29
N ARG A 17 -0.88 6.49 -8.78
CA ARG A 17 -0.29 5.22 -9.25
C ARG A 17 -1.23 4.05 -8.99
N ILE A 18 -1.78 3.95 -7.77
CA ILE A 18 -2.74 2.90 -7.40
C ILE A 18 -4.02 2.99 -8.25
N ILE A 19 -4.52 4.20 -8.51
CA ILE A 19 -5.64 4.44 -9.44
C ILE A 19 -5.31 3.91 -10.84
N GLY A 20 -4.11 4.20 -11.36
CA GLY A 20 -3.65 3.70 -12.66
C GLY A 20 -3.64 2.17 -12.73
N ASP A 21 -3.12 1.51 -11.69
CA ASP A 21 -3.10 0.05 -11.61
C ASP A 21 -4.52 -0.54 -11.52
N LEU A 22 -5.46 0.13 -10.84
CA LEU A 22 -6.87 -0.26 -10.80
C LEU A 22 -7.54 -0.17 -12.17
N PHE A 23 -7.24 0.87 -12.95
CA PHE A 23 -7.74 0.98 -14.33
C PHE A 23 -7.23 -0.16 -15.22
N LEU A 24 -5.96 -0.56 -15.08
CA LEU A 24 -5.41 -1.72 -15.80
C LEU A 24 -6.13 -3.02 -15.43
N LEU A 25 -6.61 -3.13 -14.20
CA LEU A 25 -7.44 -4.24 -13.73
C LEU A 25 -8.92 -4.12 -14.12
N GLY A 26 -9.31 -3.07 -14.83
CA GLY A 26 -10.67 -2.85 -15.31
C GLY A 26 -11.64 -2.24 -14.30
N TYR A 27 -11.13 -1.69 -13.20
CA TYR A 27 -11.93 -0.94 -12.22
C TYR A 27 -11.95 0.54 -12.59
N GLU A 28 -13.08 1.21 -12.42
CA GLU A 28 -13.11 2.66 -12.33
C GLU A 28 -12.61 3.07 -10.94
N ALA A 29 -11.68 4.03 -10.84
CA ALA A 29 -11.14 4.46 -9.57
C ALA A 29 -10.98 5.98 -9.49
N PHE A 30 -11.33 6.56 -8.34
CA PHE A 30 -11.35 8.01 -8.12
C PHE A 30 -10.79 8.36 -6.73
N LYS A 31 -10.11 9.51 -6.64
CA LYS A 31 -9.79 10.10 -5.33
C LYS A 31 -11.06 10.53 -4.62
N MET A 32 -11.13 10.26 -3.33
CA MET A 32 -12.22 10.74 -2.50
C MET A 32 -11.92 12.11 -1.87
N PRO A 33 -12.96 12.89 -1.53
CA PRO A 33 -12.81 14.07 -0.70
C PRO A 33 -12.20 13.71 0.67
N ALA A 34 -11.41 14.62 1.24
CA ALA A 34 -10.67 14.38 2.49
C ALA A 34 -11.56 13.92 3.67
N ASP A 35 -12.81 14.36 3.71
CA ASP A 35 -13.74 14.09 4.82
C ASP A 35 -14.32 12.66 4.82
N PHE A 36 -14.16 11.89 3.74
CA PHE A 36 -14.68 10.52 3.65
C PHE A 36 -13.83 9.48 4.42
N GLY A 37 -12.59 9.83 4.78
CA GLY A 37 -11.71 9.01 5.60
C GLY A 37 -11.09 7.79 4.90
N PHE A 38 -11.14 7.73 3.57
CA PHE A 38 -10.27 6.91 2.73
C PHE A 38 -9.81 7.75 1.53
N ASP A 39 -8.73 7.35 0.88
CA ASP A 39 -8.11 8.17 -0.18
C ASP A 39 -8.71 7.87 -1.57
N ILE A 40 -9.07 6.61 -1.83
CA ILE A 40 -9.53 6.15 -3.15
C ILE A 40 -10.80 5.30 -3.00
N ILE A 41 -11.71 5.44 -3.95
CA ILE A 41 -12.82 4.51 -4.19
C ILE A 41 -12.66 3.88 -5.56
N ALA A 42 -12.86 2.56 -5.65
CA ALA A 42 -12.88 1.83 -6.92
C ALA A 42 -14.15 1.01 -7.08
N SER A 43 -14.72 0.97 -8.29
CA SER A 43 -15.93 0.21 -8.63
C SER A 43 -15.73 -0.69 -9.85
N ASN A 44 -16.62 -1.67 -10.02
CA ASN A 44 -16.67 -2.58 -11.17
C ASN A 44 -17.73 -2.15 -12.20
N GLN A 45 -17.93 -0.84 -12.42
CA GLN A 45 -19.02 -0.31 -13.24
C GLN A 45 -18.95 -0.83 -14.69
N LYS A 46 -17.75 -1.04 -15.23
CA LYS A 46 -17.53 -1.69 -16.52
C LYS A 46 -18.14 -3.09 -16.58
N ALA A 47 -17.96 -3.90 -15.54
CA ALA A 47 -18.53 -5.26 -15.49
C ALA A 47 -20.06 -5.21 -15.43
N ILE A 48 -20.62 -4.28 -14.66
CA ILE A 48 -22.08 -4.08 -14.59
C ILE A 48 -22.64 -3.69 -15.96
N THR A 49 -22.00 -2.70 -16.59
CA THR A 49 -22.51 -2.08 -17.82
C THR A 49 -22.34 -2.97 -19.05
N LEU A 50 -21.23 -3.72 -19.14
CA LEU A 50 -20.87 -4.48 -20.34
C LEU A 50 -21.02 -5.99 -20.20
N GLN A 51 -20.98 -6.53 -18.98
CA GLN A 51 -20.96 -7.98 -18.73
C GLN A 51 -22.21 -8.47 -17.97
N GLY A 52 -23.12 -7.56 -17.60
CA GLY A 52 -24.37 -7.90 -16.92
C GLY A 52 -24.19 -8.30 -15.46
N ASP A 53 -23.07 -7.92 -14.82
CA ASP A 53 -22.89 -8.08 -13.37
C ASP A 53 -24.05 -7.41 -12.63
N GLN A 54 -24.74 -8.16 -11.77
CA GLN A 54 -25.96 -7.68 -11.12
C GLN A 54 -25.71 -6.76 -9.91
N GLN A 55 -24.47 -6.67 -9.42
CA GLN A 55 -24.16 -5.93 -8.20
C GLN A 55 -22.95 -5.02 -8.35
N GLU A 56 -23.13 -3.76 -7.96
CA GLU A 56 -22.05 -2.81 -7.77
C GLU A 56 -21.20 -3.22 -6.57
N LYS A 57 -19.90 -3.43 -6.82
CA LYS A 57 -18.89 -3.74 -5.82
C LYS A 57 -17.94 -2.56 -5.73
N ARG A 58 -17.89 -1.95 -4.54
CA ARG A 58 -16.98 -0.84 -4.24
C ARG A 58 -15.84 -1.33 -3.37
N LYS A 59 -14.64 -0.84 -3.65
CA LYS A 59 -13.45 -0.99 -2.82
C LYS A 59 -13.09 0.39 -2.26
N LEU A 60 -12.99 0.51 -0.93
CA LEU A 60 -12.50 1.74 -0.29
C LEU A 60 -11.05 1.53 0.13
N ILE A 61 -10.18 2.46 -0.22
CA ILE A 61 -8.74 2.24 -0.16
C ILE A 61 -8.09 3.41 0.57
N GLN A 62 -7.41 3.11 1.67
CA GLN A 62 -6.48 4.02 2.32
C GLN A 62 -5.07 3.70 1.83
N VAL A 63 -4.35 4.70 1.38
CA VAL A 63 -2.96 4.62 0.94
C VAL A 63 -2.04 5.16 2.03
N LYS A 64 -0.92 4.49 2.26
CA LYS A 64 0.22 5.01 3.02
C LYS A 64 1.48 4.76 2.22
N SER A 65 2.37 5.75 2.21
CA SER A 65 3.63 5.67 1.47
C SER A 65 4.84 5.93 2.36
N ARG A 66 5.97 5.31 2.00
CA ARG A 66 7.27 5.56 2.61
C ARG A 66 8.35 5.69 1.57
N LYS A 67 9.05 6.83 1.62
CA LYS A 67 10.27 7.05 0.86
C LYS A 67 11.45 6.37 1.54
N PHE A 68 12.34 5.80 0.74
CA PHE A 68 13.64 5.34 1.17
C PHE A 68 14.67 5.57 0.04
N ASN A 69 15.96 5.44 0.34
CA ASN A 69 17.02 5.52 -0.64
C ASN A 69 18.02 4.38 -0.39
N ILE A 70 19.01 4.25 -1.28
CA ILE A 70 20.02 3.18 -1.21
C ILE A 70 20.84 3.16 0.08
N ASN A 71 20.93 4.29 0.80
CA ASN A 71 21.67 4.37 2.07
C ASN A 71 20.86 3.83 3.25
N HIS A 72 19.55 3.59 3.09
CA HIS A 72 18.71 3.01 4.14
C HIS A 72 18.76 1.48 4.20
N TYR A 73 19.41 0.80 3.25
CA TYR A 73 19.60 -0.65 3.33
C TYR A 73 20.50 -1.00 4.52
N ALA A 74 19.94 -1.70 5.50
CA ALA A 74 20.62 -2.03 6.76
C ALA A 74 21.53 -3.25 6.64
N ASN A 75 21.16 -4.24 5.80
CA ASN A 75 21.98 -5.43 5.57
C ASN A 75 22.14 -5.69 4.06
N ILE A 76 23.39 -5.81 3.62
CA ILE A 76 23.74 -6.30 2.29
C ILE A 76 24.36 -7.67 2.45
N LYS A 77 23.56 -8.73 2.28
CA LYS A 77 24.04 -10.11 2.35
C LYS A 77 24.41 -10.58 0.96
N LYS A 78 25.68 -10.95 0.77
CA LYS A 78 26.12 -11.69 -0.42
C LYS A 78 25.79 -13.17 -0.21
N SER A 79 24.94 -13.74 -1.05
CA SER A 79 24.75 -15.19 -1.14
C SER A 79 25.31 -15.69 -2.47
N GLY A 80 25.50 -17.01 -2.61
CA GLY A 80 25.93 -17.62 -3.88
C GLY A 80 24.97 -17.35 -5.06
N ALA A 81 23.75 -16.85 -4.79
CA ALA A 81 22.74 -16.50 -5.80
C ALA A 81 22.63 -14.99 -6.08
N GLY A 82 23.44 -14.14 -5.44
CA GLY A 82 23.45 -12.69 -5.67
C GLY A 82 23.50 -11.85 -4.39
N VAL A 83 23.11 -10.57 -4.51
CA VAL A 83 23.10 -9.60 -3.41
C VAL A 83 21.67 -9.42 -2.90
N ARG A 84 21.42 -9.79 -1.64
CA ARG A 84 20.17 -9.49 -0.93
C ARG A 84 20.35 -8.21 -0.12
N LYS A 85 19.53 -7.20 -0.41
CA LYS A 85 19.47 -5.95 0.36
C LYS A 85 18.21 -5.96 1.22
N GLU A 86 18.35 -5.66 2.51
CA GLU A 86 17.23 -5.64 3.46
C GLU A 86 17.05 -4.23 4.03
N ILE A 87 15.80 -3.77 4.12
CA ILE A 87 15.40 -2.51 4.72
C ILE A 87 14.18 -2.75 5.62
N THR A 88 14.11 -2.03 6.74
CA THR A 88 12.93 -2.02 7.61
C THR A 88 12.33 -0.62 7.59
N LEU A 89 11.02 -0.52 7.35
CA LEU A 89 10.30 0.75 7.26
C LEU A 89 8.98 0.65 8.04
N ASP A 90 8.68 1.70 8.80
CA ASP A 90 7.48 1.75 9.65
C ASP A 90 6.36 2.56 9.01
N PHE A 91 5.19 1.95 8.83
CA PHE A 91 3.97 2.64 8.43
C PHE A 91 3.15 3.05 9.66
N GLY A 92 2.84 4.34 9.73
CA GLY A 92 1.95 4.89 10.75
C GLY A 92 0.52 5.00 10.22
N ILE A 93 -0.45 4.56 11.02
CA ILE A 93 -1.88 4.68 10.72
C ILE A 93 -2.63 5.11 11.97
N GLN A 94 -3.61 6.01 11.80
CA GLN A 94 -4.46 6.43 12.91
C GLN A 94 -5.38 5.28 13.35
N LYS A 95 -5.64 5.18 14.66
CA LYS A 95 -6.38 4.06 15.25
C LYS A 95 -7.81 3.92 14.72
N ASP A 96 -8.48 5.04 14.51
CA ASP A 96 -9.81 5.13 13.94
C ASP A 96 -9.85 4.65 12.48
N VAL A 97 -8.89 5.08 11.65
CA VAL A 97 -8.73 4.60 10.27
C VAL A 97 -8.42 3.10 10.24
N PHE A 98 -7.51 2.64 11.10
CA PHE A 98 -7.19 1.21 11.24
C PHE A 98 -8.42 0.38 11.60
N ASN A 99 -9.20 0.83 12.59
CA ASN A 99 -10.44 0.15 12.98
C ASN A 99 -11.50 0.19 11.88
N ARG A 100 -11.59 1.30 11.13
CA ARG A 100 -12.52 1.44 10.00
C ARG A 100 -12.20 0.43 8.90
N ILE A 101 -10.93 0.27 8.53
CA ILE A 101 -10.51 -0.72 7.53
C ILE A 101 -10.80 -2.14 7.99
N LYS A 102 -10.59 -2.41 9.29
CA LYS A 102 -10.86 -3.74 9.85
C LYS A 102 -12.32 -4.14 9.82
N ASN A 103 -13.22 -3.20 10.10
CA ASN A 103 -14.62 -3.49 10.38
C ASN A 103 -15.54 -3.24 9.18
N THR A 104 -15.03 -2.63 8.11
CA THR A 104 -15.80 -2.36 6.89
C THR A 104 -15.42 -3.34 5.78
N PRO A 105 -16.37 -4.11 5.23
CA PRO A 105 -16.12 -4.99 4.09
C PRO A 105 -15.57 -4.25 2.87
N ASN A 106 -14.78 -4.94 2.05
CA ASN A 106 -14.17 -4.39 0.82
C ASN A 106 -13.34 -3.13 1.06
N THR A 107 -12.72 -3.01 2.23
CA THR A 107 -11.80 -1.91 2.52
C THR A 107 -10.38 -2.41 2.68
N TYR A 108 -9.43 -1.61 2.23
CA TYR A 108 -8.03 -2.01 2.12
C TYR A 108 -7.09 -0.89 2.57
N LEU A 109 -6.02 -1.27 3.27
CA LEU A 109 -4.82 -0.47 3.44
C LEU A 109 -3.81 -0.86 2.37
N VAL A 110 -3.33 0.10 1.59
CA VAL A 110 -2.26 -0.11 0.62
C VAL A 110 -1.01 0.59 1.12
N CYS A 111 0.04 -0.19 1.35
CA CYS A 111 1.34 0.31 1.78
C CYS A 111 2.30 0.30 0.59
N CYS A 112 2.78 1.48 0.23
CA CYS A 112 3.64 1.68 -0.93
C CYS A 112 5.03 2.14 -0.53
N PHE A 113 6.03 1.60 -1.21
CA PHE A 113 7.40 2.05 -1.08
C PHE A 113 7.77 2.92 -2.27
N ILE A 114 8.50 3.99 -1.99
CA ILE A 114 9.03 4.90 -3.00
C ILE A 114 10.55 4.90 -2.81
N GLU A 115 11.29 4.40 -3.80
CA GLU A 115 12.74 4.51 -3.80
C GLU A 115 13.11 5.84 -4.47
N GLU A 116 13.82 6.68 -3.75
CA GLU A 116 14.41 7.90 -4.29
C GLU A 116 15.81 7.59 -4.82
N SER A 117 15.99 7.84 -6.11
CA SER A 117 17.28 7.81 -6.78
C SER A 117 18.05 9.09 -6.47
N GLY A 118 19.38 9.00 -6.36
CA GLY A 118 20.24 10.15 -6.09
C GLY A 118 20.26 11.24 -7.17
N ASP A 119 19.59 11.02 -8.31
CA ASP A 119 19.43 11.96 -9.42
C ASP A 119 18.08 12.71 -9.39
N GLY A 120 17.28 12.55 -8.32
CA GLY A 120 15.97 13.18 -8.18
C GLY A 120 14.82 12.44 -8.87
N THR A 121 15.08 11.25 -9.42
CA THR A 121 14.02 10.35 -9.91
C THR A 121 13.46 9.46 -8.80
N PHE A 122 12.25 8.94 -9.01
CA PHE A 122 11.58 8.03 -8.07
C PHE A 122 11.18 6.73 -8.77
N SER A 123 11.36 5.62 -8.07
CA SER A 123 10.87 4.31 -8.46
C SER A 123 9.87 3.77 -7.43
N PHE A 124 8.98 2.87 -7.84
CA PHE A 124 7.97 2.25 -6.99
C PHE A 124 8.22 0.74 -6.97
N PRO A 125 9.19 0.27 -6.18
CA PRO A 125 9.66 -1.12 -6.27
C PRO A 125 8.55 -2.12 -5.94
N CYS A 126 7.73 -1.82 -4.94
CA CYS A 126 6.58 -2.64 -4.59
C CYS A 126 5.53 -1.90 -3.75
N TYR A 127 4.35 -2.51 -3.69
CA TYR A 127 3.31 -2.20 -2.72
C TYR A 127 2.57 -3.48 -2.35
N PHE A 128 1.88 -3.46 -1.21
CA PHE A 128 1.04 -4.59 -0.78
C PHE A 128 -0.29 -4.11 -0.21
N TRP A 129 -1.29 -4.99 -0.30
CA TRP A 129 -2.67 -4.72 0.08
C TRP A 129 -3.03 -5.50 1.34
N LEU A 130 -3.56 -4.81 2.34
CA LEU A 130 -4.01 -5.38 3.60
C LEU A 130 -5.52 -5.20 3.73
N SER A 131 -6.28 -6.29 3.70
CA SER A 131 -7.70 -6.29 4.04
C SER A 131 -7.88 -6.21 5.57
N GLY A 132 -9.13 -6.04 6.02
CA GLY A 132 -9.44 -6.12 7.45
C GLY A 132 -9.01 -7.44 8.12
N GLU A 133 -9.04 -8.56 7.39
CA GLU A 133 -8.54 -9.86 7.87
C GLU A 133 -7.03 -9.84 8.07
N HIS A 134 -6.27 -9.29 7.11
CA HIS A 134 -4.82 -9.11 7.25
C HIS A 134 -4.50 -8.23 8.46
N LEU A 135 -5.22 -7.12 8.66
CA LEU A 135 -5.01 -6.23 9.80
C LEU A 135 -5.36 -6.89 11.14
N ASN A 136 -6.42 -7.72 11.19
CA ASN A 136 -6.77 -8.53 12.36
C ASN A 136 -5.64 -9.50 12.71
N PHE A 137 -5.13 -10.23 11.71
CA PHE A 137 -4.01 -11.13 11.88
C PHE A 137 -2.76 -10.40 12.41
N LEU A 138 -2.37 -9.30 11.78
CA LEU A 138 -1.21 -8.50 12.19
C LEU A 138 -1.34 -7.99 13.64
N GLN A 139 -2.55 -7.59 14.06
CA GLN A 139 -2.78 -7.13 15.44
C GLN A 139 -2.62 -8.25 16.48
N GLN A 140 -2.96 -9.50 16.13
CA GLN A 140 -2.80 -10.66 17.01
C GLN A 140 -1.33 -11.09 17.13
N GLN A 141 -0.52 -10.86 16.09
CA GLN A 141 0.89 -11.27 16.01
C GLN A 141 1.85 -10.24 16.61
N LYS A 142 1.49 -9.59 17.73
CA LYS A 142 2.33 -8.54 18.38
C LYS A 142 3.81 -8.98 18.42
N HIS A 143 4.70 -8.10 17.93
CA HIS A 143 6.17 -8.26 17.91
C HIS A 143 6.78 -9.17 16.81
N LYS A 144 6.07 -9.49 15.72
CA LYS A 144 6.66 -10.20 14.56
C LYS A 144 7.07 -9.24 13.44
N THR A 145 8.26 -9.48 12.88
CA THR A 145 8.75 -8.82 11.66
C THR A 145 8.25 -9.60 10.45
N PHE A 146 7.61 -8.90 9.50
CA PHE A 146 7.15 -9.47 8.24
C PHE A 146 8.16 -9.18 7.14
N ILE A 147 8.57 -10.23 6.42
CA ILE A 147 9.53 -10.10 5.33
C ILE A 147 8.76 -10.18 4.01
N PHE A 148 8.88 -9.11 3.22
CA PHE A 148 8.44 -9.08 1.83
C PHE A 148 9.64 -9.37 0.96
N GLU A 149 9.65 -10.53 0.31
CA GLU A 149 10.61 -10.83 -0.75
C GLU A 149 9.97 -10.40 -2.08
N ASP A 150 10.81 -9.97 -3.03
CA ASP A 150 10.44 -9.38 -4.34
C ASP A 150 9.45 -10.20 -5.20
N ASN A 151 9.06 -11.38 -4.71
CA ASN A 151 8.12 -12.32 -5.31
C ASN A 151 6.68 -12.23 -4.77
N LYS A 152 6.26 -11.09 -4.19
CA LYS A 152 4.87 -10.87 -3.70
C LYS A 152 4.37 -11.90 -2.66
N GLN A 153 5.26 -12.62 -1.99
CA GLN A 153 4.90 -13.65 -1.02
C GLN A 153 5.20 -13.21 0.41
N PHE A 154 4.28 -13.52 1.32
CA PHE A 154 4.38 -13.22 2.75
C PHE A 154 5.14 -14.33 3.47
N PHE A 155 6.19 -13.97 4.21
CA PHE A 155 6.84 -14.88 5.14
C PHE A 155 6.85 -14.30 6.56
N SER A 156 6.38 -15.08 7.54
CA SER A 156 6.54 -14.75 8.96
C SER A 156 7.85 -15.33 9.47
N LYS A 157 8.70 -14.51 10.06
CA LYS A 157 9.86 -14.99 10.82
C LYS A 157 9.55 -14.91 12.31
N GLN A 158 9.63 -16.03 13.01
CA GLN A 158 9.62 -16.04 14.47
C GLN A 158 11.05 -15.82 14.96
N HIS A 159 11.22 -14.89 15.89
CA HIS A 159 12.43 -14.77 16.69
C HIS A 159 12.32 -15.68 17.91
#